data_AF-A0A2G6ALQ2-F1
#
_entry.id   AF-A0A2G6ALQ2-F1
#
_cell.length_a   1.000
_cell.length_b   1.000
_cell.length_c   1.000
_cell.angle_alpha   90.00
_cell.angle_beta   90.00
_cell.angle_gamma   90.00
#
_symmetry.space_group_name_H-M   'P 1'
#
loop_
_entity.id
_entity.type
_entity.pdbx_description
1 polymer ?
#
loop_
_entity_poly.entity_id
_entity_poly.type
_entity_poly.pdbx_seq_one_letter_code
_entity_poly.pdbx_strand_id
1 'polypeptide(L)' 'MAKHKKNTRDILQYLALFIVLGTQIVRLILYITEVAYTIPETTLNLWTYTAFGLAMALLLVSYLFPKRKQSA' A
#
# COMPACT_ATOMS: atom_id res chain seq x y z
N MET A 1 -22.76 -6.86 -20.26
CA MET A 1 -21.92 -6.64 -19.06
C MET A 1 -20.51 -7.12 -19.37
N ALA A 2 -19.61 -6.21 -19.77
CA ALA A 2 -18.24 -6.58 -20.09
C ALA A 2 -17.53 -7.10 -18.83
N LYS A 3 -17.10 -8.37 -18.84
CA LYS A 3 -16.21 -8.92 -17.82
C LYS A 3 -14.92 -8.12 -17.86
N HIS A 4 -14.77 -7.12 -16.99
CA HIS A 4 -13.47 -6.51 -16.73
C HIS A 4 -12.54 -7.61 -16.22
N LYS A 5 -11.69 -8.13 -17.11
CA LYS A 5 -10.61 -9.04 -16.77
C LYS A 5 -9.69 -8.24 -15.86
N LYS A 6 -9.84 -8.44 -14.55
CA LYS A 6 -9.16 -7.67 -13.49
C LYS A 6 -7.66 -7.66 -13.79
N ASN A 7 -7.13 -6.53 -14.24
CA ASN A 7 -5.73 -6.46 -14.64
C ASN A 7 -4.88 -6.65 -13.38
N THR A 8 -3.92 -7.57 -13.42
CA THR A 8 -2.97 -7.81 -12.32
C THR A 8 -2.30 -6.51 -11.88
N ARG A 9 -2.03 -5.59 -12.81
CA ARG A 9 -1.54 -4.24 -12.54
C ARG A 9 -2.45 -3.45 -11.60
N ASP A 10 -3.75 -3.41 -11.90
CA ASP A 10 -4.73 -2.68 -11.08
C ASP A 10 -4.81 -3.30 -9.68
N ILE A 11 -4.79 -4.63 -9.57
CA ILE A 11 -4.79 -5.34 -8.27
C ILE A 11 -3.55 -4.97 -7.45
N LEU A 12 -2.35 -4.99 -8.03
CA LEU A 12 -1.12 -4.63 -7.32
C LEU A 12 -1.09 -3.16 -6.91
N GLN A 13 -1.64 -2.25 -7.74
CA GLN A 13 -1.76 -0.83 -7.40
C GLN A 13 -2.73 -0.61 -6.24
N TYR A 14 -3.90 -1.27 -6.26
CA TYR A 14 -4.84 -1.22 -5.14
C TYR A 14 -4.25 -1.81 -3.87
N LEU A 15 -3.47 -2.89 -3.98
CA LEU A 15 -2.77 -3.49 -2.83
C LEU A 15 -1.74 -2.52 -2.24
N ALA A 16 -0.93 -1.88 -3.10
CA ALA A 16 0.04 -0.88 -2.66
C ALA A 16 -0.66 0.31 -1.96
N LEU A 17 -1.75 0.82 -2.54
CA LEU A 17 -2.55 1.88 -1.91
C LEU A 17 -3.14 1.45 -0.57
N PHE A 18 -3.64 0.21 -0.48
CA PHE A 18 -4.18 -0.34 0.75
C PHE A 18 -3.12 -0.42 1.85
N ILE A 19 -1.89 -0.82 1.53
CA ILE A 19 -0.78 -0.87 2.49
C ILE A 19 -0.42 0.53 2.99
N VAL A 20 -0.29 1.51 2.09
CA VAL A 20 0.04 2.90 2.47
C VAL A 20 -1.06 3.48 3.36
N LEU A 21 -2.32 3.43 2.90
CA LEU A 21 -3.45 3.99 3.63
C LEU A 21 -3.71 3.26 4.94
N GLY A 22 -3.65 1.92 4.94
CA GLY A 22 -3.80 1.10 6.14
C GLY A 22 -2.75 1.43 7.19
N THR A 23 -1.50 1.63 6.78
CA THR A 23 -0.41 2.02 7.68
C THR A 23 -0.67 3.39 8.31
N GLN A 24 -1.14 4.37 7.54
CA GLN A 24 -1.49 5.69 8.08
C GLN A 24 -2.69 5.63 9.03
N ILE A 25 -3.71 4.81 8.73
CA ILE A 25 -4.87 4.62 9.60
C ILE A 25 -4.44 3.98 10.93
N VAL A 26 -3.61 2.93 10.90
CA VAL A 26 -3.09 2.31 12.12
C VAL A 26 -2.29 3.32 12.94
N ARG A 27 -1.42 4.11 12.29
CA ARG A 27 -0.65 5.16 12.95
C ARG A 27 -1.56 6.21 13.60
N LEU A 28 -2.60 6.64 12.88
CA LEU A 28 -3.57 7.60 13.40
C LEU A 28 -4.31 7.04 14.61
N ILE A 29 -4.76 5.78 14.56
CA ILE A 29 -5.42 5.11 15.70
C ILE A 29 -4.47 5.06 16.89
N LEU A 30 -3.22 4.68 16.69
CA LEU A 30 -2.20 4.64 17.77
C LEU A 30 -1.95 6.02 18.39
N TYR A 31 -1.99 7.10 17.60
CA TYR A 31 -1.88 8.46 18.14
C TYR A 31 -3.14 8.87 18.91
N ILE A 32 -4.33 8.56 18.41
CA ILE A 32 -5.61 8.88 19.08
C ILE A 32 -5.73 8.13 20.41
N THR A 33 -5.27 6.89 20.47
CA THR A 33 -5.29 6.09 21.70
C THR A 33 -4.09 6.36 22.61
N GLU A 34 -3.22 7.31 22.25
CA GLU A 34 -1.97 7.66 22.95
C GLU A 34 -0.95 6.51 23.09
N VAL A 35 -1.26 5.32 22.55
CA VAL A 35 -0.36 4.16 22.52
C VAL A 35 0.88 4.45 21.69
N ALA A 36 0.79 5.35 20.69
CA ALA A 36 1.96 5.78 19.93
C ALA A 36 3.06 6.36 20.83
N TYR A 37 2.71 7.03 21.95
CA TYR A 37 3.69 7.63 22.88
C TYR A 37 4.38 6.61 23.78
N THR A 38 3.82 5.40 23.92
CA THR A 38 4.45 4.31 24.67
C THR A 38 5.38 3.47 23.79
N ILE A 39 5.31 3.65 22.47
CA ILE A 39 6.16 2.96 21.49
C ILE A 39 7.31 3.89 21.10
N PRO A 40 8.56 3.40 21.07
CA PRO A 40 9.69 4.20 20.60
C PRO A 40 9.44 4.75 19.18
N GLU A 41 9.69 6.04 18.99
CA GLU A 41 9.57 6.71 17.69
C GLU A 41 10.38 6.01 16.60
N THR A 42 11.53 5.41 16.95
CA THR A 42 12.33 4.59 16.04
C THR A 42 11.56 3.39 15.49
N THR A 43 10.75 2.73 16.30
CA THR A 43 9.96 1.56 15.91
C THR A 43 8.79 1.98 15.00
N LEU A 44 8.10 3.07 15.35
CA LEU A 44 7.01 3.63 14.54
C LEU A 44 7.51 4.11 13.17
N ASN A 45 8.67 4.76 13.14
CA ASN A 45 9.28 5.22 11.89
C ASN A 45 9.79 4.04 11.06
N LEU A 46 10.46 3.05 11.68
CA LEU A 46 10.92 1.85 10.98
C LEU A 46 9.74 1.11 10.32
N TRP A 47 8.64 0.93 11.05
CA TRP A 47 7.40 0.35 10.52
C TRP A 47 6.84 1.15 9.32
N THR A 48 6.79 2.47 9.45
CA THR A 48 6.29 3.34 8.39
C THR A 48 7.17 3.23 7.14
N TYR A 49 8.49 3.30 7.28
CA TYR A 49 9.42 3.19 6.17
C TYR A 49 9.40 1.81 5.50
N THR A 50 9.27 0.73 6.28
CA THR A 50 9.15 -0.62 5.71
C THR A 50 7.85 -0.78 4.93
N ALA A 51 6.72 -0.30 5.45
CA ALA A 51 5.45 -0.33 4.74
C ALA A 51 5.48 0.51 3.44
N PHE A 52 6.08 1.70 3.48
CA PHE A 52 6.28 2.54 2.29
C PHE A 52 7.21 1.88 1.28
N GLY A 53 8.32 1.30 1.72
CA GLY A 53 9.25 0.56 0.86
C GLY A 53 8.56 -0.61 0.17
N LEU A 54 7.73 -1.37 0.90
CA LEU A 54 6.95 -2.47 0.35
C LEU A 54 5.93 -1.98 -0.70
N ALA A 55 5.25 -0.87 -0.42
CA ALA A 55 4.31 -0.26 -1.36
C ALA A 55 5.00 0.24 -2.63
N MET A 56 6.17 0.88 -2.53
CA MET A 56 6.97 1.28 -3.69
C MET A 56 7.43 0.07 -4.50
N ALA A 57 7.89 -1.00 -3.84
CA ALA A 57 8.26 -2.24 -4.52
C ALA A 57 7.07 -2.85 -5.28
N LEU A 58 5.88 -2.89 -4.65
CA LEU A 58 4.66 -3.36 -5.30
C LEU A 58 4.24 -2.50 -6.48
N LEU A 59 4.40 -1.17 -6.42
CA LEU A 59 4.14 -0.27 -7.53
C LEU A 59 5.13 -0.47 -8.68
N LEU A 60 6.42 -0.65 -8.38
CA LEU A 60 7.45 -0.97 -9.38
C LEU A 60 7.16 -2.30 -10.06
N VAL A 61 6.89 -3.35 -9.28
CA VAL A 61 6.52 -4.68 -9.80
C VAL A 61 5.24 -4.60 -10.62
N SER A 62 4.25 -3.82 -10.20
CA SER A 62 3.04 -3.55 -10.98
C SER A 62 3.37 -3.00 -12.37
N TYR A 63 4.39 -2.14 -12.47
CA TYR A 63 4.85 -1.58 -13.74
C TYR A 63 5.47 -2.62 -14.68
N LEU A 64 6.10 -3.68 -14.14
CA LEU A 64 6.55 -4.84 -14.94
C LEU A 64 5.39 -5.65 -15.54
N PHE A 65 4.17 -5.49 -15.04
CA PHE A 65 2.96 -6.09 -15.59
C PHE A 65 2.18 -5.05 -16.39
N PRO A 66 2.50 -4.81 -17.68
CA PRO A 66 1.79 -3.83 -18.48
C PRO A 66 0.31 -4.18 -18.56
N LYS A 67 -0.56 -3.16 -18.53
CA LYS A 67 -1.96 -3.33 -18.92
C LYS A 67 -1.94 -3.90 -20.33
N ARG A 68 -2.40 -5.14 -20.51
CA ARG A 68 -2.67 -5.64 -21.87
C ARG A 68 -3.64 -4.63 -22.47
N LYS A 69 -3.24 -3.99 -23.57
CA LYS A 69 -4.14 -3.13 -24.34
C LYS A 69 -5.39 -3.96 -24.59
N GLN A 70 -6.51 -3.53 -24.01
CA GLN A 70 -7.81 -4.00 -24.45
C GLN A 70 -8.00 -3.33 -25.81
N SER A 71 -7.45 -3.97 -26.84
CA SER A 71 -7.65 -3.59 -28.23
C SER A 71 -9.04 -4.04 -28.61
N ALA A 72 -9.95 -3.07 -28.74
CA ALA A 72 -11.13 -3.01 -29.61
C ALA A 72 -12.12 -2.02 -28.98
#